data_AF-A0AAU3HRL5-F1
#
_entry.id   AF-A0AAU3HRL5-F1
#
_cell.length_a   1.000
_cell.length_b   1.000
_cell.length_c   1.000
_cell.angle_alpha   90.00
_cell.angle_beta   90.00
_cell.angle_gamma   90.00
#
_symmetry.space_group_name_H-M   'P 1'
#
loop_
_entity.id
_entity.type
_entity.pdbx_description
1 polymer ?
#
loop_
_entity_poly.entity_id
_entity_poly.type
_entity_poly.pdbx_seq_one_letter_code
_entity_poly.pdbx_strand_id
1 'polypeptide(L)'
;MDPIFRLPPRSPLTAAVSDDWGLLPLRVPMGWNVIYNTLLARRLPDGRVEVSDSEDLYRARTARPPWLTAQEAASRGGLQAREINIDAGWYQGCGFRIVVLDPDWDHEHASHITSDLGEFVTTLEGWMRLITERGELPKA
;
A
#
# COMPACT_ATOMS: atom_id res chain seq x y z
N MET A 1 -12.86 14.06 -10.01
CA MET A 1 -14.04 13.17 -10.12
C MET A 1 -13.66 11.96 -9.30
N ASP A 2 -14.46 11.64 -8.29
CA ASP A 2 -14.11 10.60 -7.34
C ASP A 2 -13.95 9.25 -8.07
N PRO A 3 -12.94 8.44 -7.74
CA PRO A 3 -12.72 7.15 -8.35
C PRO A 3 -13.80 6.16 -7.91
N ILE A 4 -14.65 5.76 -8.86
CA ILE A 4 -15.78 4.86 -8.64
C ILE A 4 -15.56 3.53 -9.37
N PHE A 5 -15.64 2.43 -8.63
CA PHE A 5 -15.32 1.09 -9.09
C PHE A 5 -16.50 0.13 -8.99
N ARG A 6 -16.49 -0.89 -9.85
CA ARG A 6 -17.32 -2.10 -9.66
C ARG A 6 -16.43 -3.20 -9.13
N LEU A 7 -16.65 -3.57 -7.87
CA LEU A 7 -15.93 -4.70 -7.29
C LEU A 7 -16.61 -6.03 -7.65
N PRO A 8 -15.84 -7.12 -7.79
CA PRO A 8 -16.41 -8.45 -7.94
C PRO A 8 -17.33 -8.76 -6.73
N PRO A 9 -18.55 -9.30 -6.94
CA PRO A 9 -19.52 -9.51 -5.85
C PRO A 9 -19.03 -10.40 -4.70
N ARG A 10 -18.02 -11.24 -4.96
CA ARG A 10 -17.42 -12.16 -3.99
C ARG A 10 -16.00 -11.75 -3.55
N SER A 11 -15.54 -10.55 -3.89
CA SER A 11 -14.24 -10.09 -3.41
C SER A 11 -14.31 -9.78 -1.90
N PRO A 12 -13.23 -10.04 -1.13
CA PRO A 12 -13.17 -9.62 0.26
C PRO A 12 -13.38 -8.10 0.45
N LEU A 13 -12.92 -7.30 -0.51
CA LEU A 13 -13.10 -5.85 -0.50
C LEU A 13 -14.58 -5.45 -0.55
N THR A 14 -15.39 -6.12 -1.37
CA THR A 14 -16.84 -5.85 -1.44
C THR A 14 -17.53 -6.02 -0.09
N ALA A 15 -17.14 -7.05 0.68
CA ALA A 15 -17.71 -7.32 2.00
C ALA A 15 -17.24 -6.32 3.06
N ALA A 16 -16.06 -5.70 2.87
CA ALA A 16 -15.46 -4.78 3.83
C ALA A 16 -15.97 -3.33 3.72
N VAL A 17 -16.53 -2.94 2.57
CA VAL A 17 -16.99 -1.57 2.33
C VAL A 17 -18.42 -1.38 2.86
N SER A 18 -18.60 -0.40 3.74
CA SER A 18 -19.89 0.05 4.27
C SER A 18 -20.55 1.11 3.38
N ASP A 19 -21.82 1.41 3.63
CA ASP A 19 -22.53 2.51 2.97
C ASP A 19 -22.00 3.90 3.42
N ASP A 20 -21.43 3.98 4.62
CA ASP A 20 -20.71 5.15 5.14
C ASP A 20 -19.22 5.11 4.77
N TRP A 21 -18.59 6.28 4.72
CA TRP A 21 -17.14 6.40 4.56
C TRP A 21 -16.39 5.71 5.70
N GLY A 22 -15.54 4.75 5.34
CA GLY A 22 -14.70 4.02 6.28
C GLY A 22 -13.36 3.65 5.65
N LEU A 23 -12.38 3.34 6.50
CA LEU A 23 -11.07 2.87 6.05
C LEU A 23 -11.23 1.51 5.35
N LEU A 24 -10.62 1.38 4.18
CA LEU A 24 -10.41 0.07 3.57
C LEU A 24 -9.46 -0.75 4.46
N PRO A 25 -9.84 -1.98 4.85
CA PRO A 25 -8.96 -2.81 5.65
C PRO A 25 -7.78 -3.27 4.81
N LEU A 26 -6.57 -2.90 5.25
CA LEU A 26 -5.31 -3.34 4.68
C LEU A 26 -4.61 -4.31 5.64
N ARG A 27 -4.03 -5.38 5.08
CA ARG A 27 -3.14 -6.28 5.82
C ARG A 27 -1.73 -5.69 5.85
N VAL A 28 -1.39 -5.09 6.97
CA VAL A 28 -0.06 -4.56 7.24
C VAL A 28 0.79 -5.64 7.93
N PRO A 29 1.82 -6.21 7.27
CA PRO A 29 2.69 -7.19 7.91
C PRO A 29 3.55 -6.55 9.00
N MET A 30 4.04 -7.38 9.93
CA MET A 30 4.97 -6.92 10.97
C MET A 30 6.21 -6.27 10.36
N GLY A 31 6.74 -5.25 11.04
CA GLY A 31 7.90 -4.50 10.57
C GLY A 31 7.55 -3.25 9.76
N TRP A 32 6.26 -2.92 9.61
CA TRP A 32 5.83 -1.64 9.04
C TRP A 32 5.27 -0.70 10.10
N ASN A 33 5.63 0.57 9.98
CA ASN A 33 5.01 1.67 10.70
C ASN A 33 4.18 2.49 9.70
N VAL A 34 2.87 2.48 9.86
CA VAL A 34 1.94 3.28 9.04
C VAL A 34 1.99 4.72 9.52
N ILE A 35 2.44 5.63 8.65
CA ILE A 35 2.58 7.06 8.95
C ILE A 35 1.22 7.73 8.80
N TYR A 36 0.50 7.44 7.71
CA TYR A 36 -0.89 7.81 7.55
C TYR A 36 -1.60 6.80 6.63
N ASN A 37 -2.91 6.65 6.84
CA ASN A 37 -3.80 5.87 5.99
C ASN A 37 -5.11 6.64 5.84
N THR A 38 -5.35 7.13 4.64
CA THR A 38 -6.55 7.88 4.25
C THR A 38 -7.27 7.19 3.10
N LEU A 39 -6.99 5.89 2.85
CA LEU A 39 -7.73 5.03 1.93
C LEU A 39 -9.15 4.78 2.47
N LEU A 40 -9.99 5.78 2.28
CA LEU A 40 -11.39 5.73 2.65
C LEU A 40 -12.20 5.23 1.44
N ALA A 41 -13.24 4.46 1.72
CA ALA A 41 -14.20 4.05 0.72
C ALA A 41 -15.61 4.01 1.29
N ARG A 42 -16.61 4.09 0.40
CA ARG A 42 -18.01 3.84 0.71
C ARG A 42 -18.72 3.13 -0.44
N ARG A 43 -19.83 2.47 -0.13
CA ARG A 43 -20.71 1.83 -1.09
C ARG A 43 -21.80 2.81 -1.52
N LEU A 44 -21.97 2.96 -2.82
CA LEU A 44 -23.03 3.74 -3.42
C LEU A 44 -24.35 2.94 -3.49
N PRO A 45 -25.52 3.62 -3.60
CA PRO A 45 -26.82 2.95 -3.71
C PRO A 45 -26.95 1.96 -4.87
N ASP A 46 -26.16 2.14 -5.93
CA ASP A 46 -26.11 1.24 -7.09
C ASP A 46 -25.10 0.08 -6.94
N GLY A 47 -24.52 -0.06 -5.75
CA GLY A 47 -23.57 -1.11 -5.39
C GLY A 47 -22.13 -0.86 -5.84
N ARG A 48 -21.84 0.26 -6.52
CA ARG A 48 -20.45 0.67 -6.82
C ARG A 48 -19.73 1.14 -5.56
N VAL A 49 -18.42 1.17 -5.61
CA VAL A 49 -17.57 1.63 -4.52
C VAL A 49 -16.88 2.91 -4.93
N GLU A 50 -17.04 3.95 -4.13
CA GLU A 50 -16.33 5.22 -4.24
C GLU A 50 -15.16 5.20 -3.26
N VAL A 51 -14.00 5.70 -3.68
CA VAL A 51 -12.76 5.79 -2.88
C VAL A 51 -12.30 7.24 -2.84
N SER A 52 -11.59 7.63 -1.79
CA SER A 52 -10.92 8.94 -1.71
C SER A 52 -9.96 9.18 -2.88
N ASP A 53 -9.92 10.41 -3.40
CA ASP A 53 -9.22 10.78 -4.65
C ASP A 53 -7.93 11.59 -4.47
N SER A 54 -7.23 11.39 -3.34
CA SER A 54 -6.01 12.11 -2.96
C SER A 54 -4.75 11.51 -3.59
N GLU A 55 -3.72 12.32 -3.84
CA GLU A 55 -2.36 11.82 -4.13
C GLU A 55 -1.67 11.23 -2.88
N ASP A 56 -2.13 11.63 -1.69
CA ASP A 56 -1.63 11.14 -0.40
C ASP A 56 -2.66 10.18 0.24
N LEU A 57 -2.76 8.95 -0.26
CA LEU A 57 -3.70 7.94 0.26
C LEU A 57 -3.13 7.07 1.36
N TYR A 58 -1.86 6.69 1.22
CA TYR A 58 -1.25 5.77 2.17
C TYR A 58 0.26 5.94 2.17
N ARG A 59 0.82 6.00 3.38
CA ARG A 59 2.25 5.97 3.58
C ARG A 59 2.63 5.10 4.75
N ALA A 60 3.57 4.21 4.51
CA ALA A 60 4.21 3.44 5.56
C ALA A 60 5.72 3.39 5.33
N ARG A 61 6.45 3.12 6.41
CA ARG A 61 7.88 2.84 6.35
C ARG A 61 8.22 1.58 7.11
N THR A 62 9.28 0.90 6.72
CA THR A 62 9.81 -0.18 7.54
C THR A 62 10.28 0.38 8.89
N ALA A 63 9.89 -0.29 9.97
CA ALA A 63 10.44 -0.04 11.29
C ALA A 63 11.75 -0.83 11.40
N ARG A 64 12.85 -0.17 11.80
CA ARG A 64 14.07 -0.89 12.16
C ARG A 64 13.70 -1.91 13.25
N PRO A 65 13.94 -3.21 13.05
CA PRO A 65 13.55 -4.19 14.05
C PRO A 65 14.38 -3.94 15.32
N PRO A 66 13.77 -3.67 16.50
CA PRO A 66 14.52 -3.50 17.73
C PRO A 66 15.24 -4.78 18.19
N TRP A 67 14.95 -5.92 17.55
CA TRP A 67 15.52 -7.24 17.85
C TRP A 67 16.61 -7.71 16.87
N LEU A 68 16.86 -6.99 15.77
CA LEU A 68 17.93 -7.34 14.83
C LEU A 68 19.17 -6.49 15.15
N THR A 69 20.27 -7.15 15.48
CA THR A 69 21.56 -6.48 15.57
C THR A 69 21.98 -6.00 14.17
N ALA A 70 22.80 -4.93 14.12
CA ALA A 70 23.35 -4.43 12.86
C ALA A 70 24.12 -5.51 12.07
N GLN A 71 24.70 -6.49 12.78
CA GLN A 71 25.43 -7.61 12.18
C GLN A 71 24.51 -8.65 11.53
N GLU A 72 23.40 -9.01 12.18
CA GLU A 72 22.37 -9.89 11.60
C GLU A 72 21.72 -9.24 10.38
N ALA A 73 21.45 -7.95 10.46
CA ALA A 73 20.95 -7.16 9.34
C ALA A 73 21.91 -7.20 8.13
N ALA A 74 23.20 -6.95 8.36
CA ALA A 74 24.23 -7.00 7.32
C ALA A 74 24.35 -8.39 6.68
N SER A 75 24.25 -9.46 7.48
CA SER A 75 24.32 -10.84 6.99
C SER A 75 23.17 -11.25 6.06
N ARG A 76 22.04 -10.53 6.13
CA ARG A 76 20.83 -10.77 5.31
C ARG A 76 20.64 -9.75 4.20
N GLY A 77 21.72 -9.08 3.78
CA GLY A 77 21.67 -8.08 2.70
C GLY A 77 21.08 -6.73 3.12
N GLY A 78 20.88 -6.49 4.42
CA GLY A 78 20.55 -5.19 4.99
C GLY A 78 19.12 -4.70 4.79
N LEU A 79 18.38 -5.20 3.78
CA LEU A 79 17.03 -4.71 3.44
C LEU A 79 16.04 -4.83 4.59
N GLN A 80 16.10 -5.90 5.39
CA GLN A 80 15.25 -6.08 6.59
C GLN A 80 15.53 -5.06 7.72
N ALA A 81 16.64 -4.33 7.65
CA ALA A 81 17.00 -3.27 8.60
C ALA A 81 17.14 -1.90 7.95
N ARG A 82 16.96 -1.81 6.63
CA ARG A 82 16.98 -0.56 5.87
C ARG A 82 15.61 0.08 6.02
N GLU A 83 15.61 1.40 6.22
CA GLU A 83 14.38 2.17 6.15
C GLU A 83 13.97 2.26 4.67
N ILE A 84 12.79 1.73 4.36
CA ILE A 84 12.17 1.74 3.04
C ILE A 84 10.78 2.35 3.22
N ASN A 85 10.42 3.29 2.36
CA ASN A 85 9.09 3.86 2.33
C ASN A 85 8.27 3.16 1.25
N ILE A 86 6.98 2.95 1.53
CA ILE A 86 5.97 2.67 0.54
C ILE A 86 4.94 3.80 0.60
N ASP A 87 4.69 4.38 -0.57
CA ASP A 87 3.80 5.51 -0.75
C ASP A 87 2.77 5.18 -1.82
N ALA A 88 1.53 5.60 -1.63
CA ALA A 88 0.46 5.32 -2.54
C ALA A 88 -0.58 6.43 -2.59
N GLY A 89 -1.07 6.68 -3.80
CA GLY A 89 -1.95 7.79 -4.14
C GLY A 89 -2.81 7.52 -5.35
N TRP A 90 -3.86 8.32 -5.52
CA TRP A 90 -4.67 8.40 -6.73
C TRP A 90 -4.27 9.65 -7.53
N TYR A 91 -3.81 9.44 -8.75
CA TYR A 91 -3.40 10.50 -9.67
C TYR A 91 -4.43 10.62 -10.79
N GLN A 92 -5.04 11.80 -10.91
CA GLN A 92 -6.07 12.04 -11.92
C GLN A 92 -5.55 11.74 -13.33
N GLY A 93 -6.25 10.87 -14.06
CA GLY A 93 -5.88 10.45 -15.42
C GLY A 93 -4.91 9.26 -15.49
N CYS A 94 -4.28 8.89 -14.37
CA CYS A 94 -3.34 7.75 -14.30
C CYS A 94 -3.91 6.58 -13.49
N GLY A 95 -4.66 6.86 -12.43
CA GLY A 95 -5.19 5.87 -11.50
C GLY A 95 -4.40 5.83 -10.20
N PHE A 96 -4.47 4.70 -9.49
CA PHE A 96 -3.65 4.45 -8.32
C PHE A 96 -2.19 4.28 -8.73
N ARG A 97 -1.29 4.85 -7.95
CA ARG A 97 0.15 4.61 -8.04
C ARG A 97 0.65 4.14 -6.68
N ILE A 98 1.48 3.12 -6.68
CA ILE A 98 2.24 2.63 -5.52
C ILE A 98 3.72 2.80 -5.86
N VAL A 99 4.49 3.34 -4.94
CA VAL A 99 5.93 3.56 -5.10
C VAL A 99 6.66 3.00 -3.88
N VAL A 100 7.75 2.28 -4.13
CA VAL A 100 8.73 1.90 -3.10
C VAL A 100 9.98 2.74 -3.29
N LEU A 101 10.41 3.42 -2.24
CA LEU A 101 11.48 4.42 -2.30
C LEU A 101 12.38 4.38 -1.07
N ASP A 102 13.61 4.84 -1.26
CA ASP A 102 14.54 5.12 -0.17
C ASP A 102 14.07 6.33 0.68
N PRO A 103 14.63 6.53 1.89
CA PRO A 103 14.23 7.62 2.78
C PRO A 103 14.50 9.03 2.25
N ASP A 104 15.34 9.17 1.22
CA ASP A 104 15.66 10.44 0.59
C ASP A 104 14.59 10.91 -0.41
N TRP A 105 13.61 10.05 -0.74
CA TRP A 105 12.53 10.31 -1.69
C TRP A 105 12.94 10.48 -3.15
N ASP A 106 14.22 10.52 -3.43
CA ASP A 106 14.75 10.71 -4.78
C ASP A 106 14.99 9.37 -5.49
N HIS A 107 15.16 8.28 -4.73
CA HIS A 107 15.42 6.95 -5.29
C HIS A 107 14.19 6.04 -5.21
N GLU A 108 13.48 5.93 -6.33
CA GLU A 108 12.44 4.92 -6.53
C GLU A 108 13.06 3.56 -6.88
N HIS A 109 12.69 2.52 -6.13
CA HIS A 109 13.07 1.13 -6.41
C HIS A 109 12.08 0.44 -7.36
N ALA A 110 10.79 0.73 -7.18
CA ALA A 110 9.72 0.19 -8.00
C ALA A 110 8.51 1.11 -7.96
N SER A 111 7.76 1.17 -9.06
CA SER A 111 6.46 1.81 -9.11
C SER A 111 5.46 0.94 -9.87
N HIS A 112 4.20 1.02 -9.48
CA HIS A 112 3.11 0.29 -10.12
C HIS A 112 1.90 1.20 -10.23
N ILE A 113 1.31 1.25 -11.43
CA ILE A 113 0.13 2.06 -11.72
C ILE A 113 -1.00 1.11 -12.10
N THR A 114 -2.17 1.31 -11.50
CA THR A 114 -3.38 0.56 -11.82
C THR A 114 -4.63 1.41 -11.64
N SER A 115 -5.63 1.17 -12.46
CA SER A 115 -6.98 1.73 -12.30
C SER A 115 -7.95 0.75 -11.62
N ASP A 116 -7.47 -0.41 -11.14
CA ASP A 116 -8.28 -1.40 -10.43
C ASP A 116 -8.01 -1.34 -8.92
N LEU A 117 -9.08 -1.16 -8.12
CA LEU A 117 -8.98 -1.08 -6.66
C LEU A 117 -8.50 -2.41 -6.03
N GLY A 118 -8.88 -3.55 -6.61
CA GLY A 118 -8.47 -4.86 -6.11
C GLY A 118 -7.00 -5.15 -6.35
N GLU A 119 -6.50 -4.83 -7.54
CA GLU A 119 -5.09 -4.88 -7.90
C GLU A 119 -4.29 -3.93 -7.03
N PHE A 120 -4.75 -2.69 -6.85
CA PHE A 120 -4.10 -1.71 -5.97
C PHE A 120 -3.88 -2.27 -4.55
N VAL A 121 -4.93 -2.77 -3.90
CA VAL A 121 -4.84 -3.33 -2.54
C VAL A 121 -3.93 -4.56 -2.52
N THR A 122 -4.08 -5.46 -3.49
CA THR A 122 -3.30 -6.70 -3.54
C THR A 122 -1.81 -6.44 -3.77
N THR A 123 -1.47 -5.49 -4.63
CA THR A 123 -0.09 -5.07 -4.90
C THR A 123 0.52 -4.39 -3.68
N LEU A 124 -0.21 -3.48 -3.04
CA LEU A 124 0.26 -2.79 -1.82
C LEU A 124 0.57 -3.80 -0.70
N GLU A 125 -0.38 -4.67 -0.35
CA GLU A 125 -0.18 -5.72 0.66
C GLU A 125 0.93 -6.70 0.26
N GLY A 126 1.00 -7.06 -1.02
CA GLY A 126 1.99 -7.98 -1.57
C GLY A 126 3.41 -7.44 -1.49
N TRP A 127 3.61 -6.17 -1.83
CA TRP A 127 4.90 -5.50 -1.75
C TRP A 127 5.37 -5.32 -0.31
N MET A 128 4.47 -4.91 0.59
CA MET A 128 4.78 -4.83 2.01
C MET A 128 5.27 -6.17 2.55
N ARG A 129 4.60 -7.26 2.16
CA ARG A 129 4.97 -8.63 2.55
C ARG A 129 6.31 -9.06 1.96
N LEU A 130 6.52 -8.79 0.67
CA LEU A 130 7.76 -9.11 -0.05
C LEU A 130 8.98 -8.51 0.67
N ILE A 131 8.89 -7.23 1.05
CA ILE A 131 9.96 -6.49 1.69
C ILE A 131 10.26 -7.05 3.09
N THR A 132 9.25 -7.25 3.95
CA THR A 132 9.51 -7.66 5.34
C THR A 132 9.73 -9.16 5.53
N GLU A 133 9.02 -10.01 4.78
CA GLU A 133 9.11 -11.47 4.95
C GLU A 133 10.23 -12.08 4.11
N ARG A 134 10.47 -11.58 2.90
CA ARG A 134 11.50 -12.12 2.00
C ARG A 134 12.76 -11.27 1.94
N GLY A 135 12.71 -10.02 2.41
CA GLY A 135 13.86 -9.11 2.30
C GLY A 135 14.16 -8.73 0.85
N GLU A 136 13.16 -8.73 -0.02
CA GLU A 136 13.29 -8.44 -1.44
C GLU A 136 12.58 -7.14 -1.78
N LEU A 137 13.13 -6.38 -2.74
CA LEU A 137 12.42 -5.23 -3.32
C LEU A 137 11.53 -5.72 -4.47
N PRO A 138 10.36 -5.09 -4.69
CA PRO A 138 9.57 -5.36 -5.88
C PRO A 138 10.37 -5.07 -7.15
N LYS A 139 10.03 -5.77 -8.24
CA LYS A 139 10.56 -5.48 -9.57
C LYS A 139 9.58 -4.58 -10.30
N ALA A 140 10.11 -3.55 -10.96
CA ALA A 140 9.36 -2.68 -11.86
C ALA A 140 8.82 -3.46 -13.08
#